data_AF-A0A2T7NXS3-F1
#
_entry.id   AF-A0A2T7NXS3-F1
#
_cell.length_a   1.000
_cell.length_b   1.000
_cell.length_c   1.000
_cell.angle_alpha   90.00
_cell.angle_beta   90.00
_cell.angle_gamma   90.00
#
_symmetry.space_group_name_H-M   'P 1'
#
loop_
_entity.id
_entity.type
_entity.pdbx_description
1 polymer ?
#
loop_
_entity_poly.entity_id
_entity_poly.type
_entity_poly.pdbx_seq_one_letter_code
_entity_poly.pdbx_strand_id
1 'polypeptide(L)'
;MDENEMTAVVTCWKKTFKTATDFDVWGQRVEAVDMYKRLSKELHQHANSYSRFSDSQRKLLQKIAFCIDSRQRLLLSEKPSQVAGVSLNDLQRLESMNGSLLPRPLPVAGMTLLTVWVEKIGLKDVAQYIDPFLTVSVKDAEGKDMTTSQDTPVASDKDDTCIQFNMDVYIQKALESLPPGYAVFFELKHYKPKKRAVSTRCWSFLEKDEIKEGPVVLELYKKPTDFHRRNISLFTVKPLYLHLRLKLFR
;
A
#
# COMPACT_ATOMS: atom_id res chain seq x y z
N MET A 1 -17.28 -23.01 -1.53
CA MET A 1 -16.50 -22.01 -0.77
C MET A 1 -17.21 -20.67 -0.86
N ASP A 2 -17.69 -20.15 0.27
CA ASP A 2 -18.31 -18.81 0.32
C ASP A 2 -17.23 -17.69 0.20
N GLU A 3 -17.65 -16.44 0.07
CA GLU A 3 -16.75 -15.28 -0.07
C GLU A 3 -15.90 -15.02 1.20
N ASN A 4 -16.41 -15.42 2.36
CA ASN A 4 -15.70 -15.33 3.64
C ASN A 4 -14.58 -16.37 3.73
N GLU A 5 -14.81 -17.58 3.25
CA GLU A 5 -13.83 -18.66 3.18
C GLU A 5 -12.70 -18.33 2.19
N MET A 6 -13.01 -17.74 1.02
CA MET A 6 -11.97 -17.23 0.10
C MET A 6 -11.10 -16.16 0.76
N THR A 7 -11.71 -15.23 1.48
CA THR A 7 -11.00 -14.17 2.22
C THR A 7 -10.12 -14.77 3.31
N ALA A 8 -10.60 -15.79 4.02
CA ALA A 8 -9.85 -16.52 5.04
C ALA A 8 -8.63 -17.25 4.45
N VAL A 9 -8.79 -17.93 3.32
CA VAL A 9 -7.69 -18.62 2.60
C VAL A 9 -6.62 -17.62 2.17
N VAL A 10 -7.00 -16.50 1.55
CA VAL A 10 -6.04 -15.45 1.14
C VAL A 10 -5.34 -14.84 2.35
N THR A 11 -6.05 -14.63 3.46
CA THR A 11 -5.46 -14.13 4.71
C THR A 11 -4.44 -15.11 5.29
N CYS A 12 -4.75 -16.41 5.24
CA CYS A 12 -3.82 -17.47 5.64
C CYS A 12 -2.56 -17.43 4.77
N TRP A 13 -2.69 -17.33 3.44
CA TRP A 13 -1.55 -17.21 2.54
C TRP A 13 -0.67 -16.01 2.81
N LYS A 14 -1.28 -14.83 3.07
CA LYS A 14 -0.53 -13.62 3.46
C LYS A 14 0.28 -13.85 4.73
N LYS A 15 -0.30 -14.48 5.75
CA LYS A 15 0.38 -14.81 7.00
C LYS A 15 1.53 -15.79 6.77
N THR A 16 1.28 -16.87 6.03
CA THR A 16 2.30 -17.89 5.69
C THR A 16 3.45 -17.27 4.91
N PHE A 17 3.16 -16.41 3.93
CA PHE A 17 4.17 -15.69 3.16
C PHE A 17 5.01 -14.79 4.06
N LYS A 18 4.38 -14.00 4.93
CA LYS A 18 5.08 -13.12 5.88
C LYS A 18 5.99 -13.89 6.84
N THR A 19 5.51 -15.01 7.37
CA THR A 19 6.34 -15.86 8.22
C THR A 19 7.53 -16.47 7.45
N ALA A 20 7.32 -16.88 6.20
CA ALA A 20 8.39 -17.40 5.35
C ALA A 20 9.47 -16.33 5.05
N THR A 21 9.04 -15.09 4.77
CA THR A 21 9.95 -13.96 4.53
C THR A 21 10.72 -13.59 5.80
N ASP A 22 10.10 -13.66 6.98
CA ASP A 22 10.79 -13.44 8.26
C ASP A 22 11.90 -14.47 8.50
N PHE A 23 11.63 -15.77 8.28
CA PHE A 23 12.67 -16.79 8.37
C PHE A 23 13.81 -16.56 7.37
N ASP A 24 13.50 -16.13 6.14
CA ASP A 24 14.50 -15.80 5.11
C ASP A 24 15.38 -14.63 5.56
N VAL A 25 14.77 -13.55 6.10
CA VAL A 25 15.47 -12.40 6.68
C VAL A 25 16.37 -12.82 7.85
N TRP A 26 15.90 -13.70 8.72
CA TRP A 26 16.67 -14.20 9.87
C TRP A 26 17.76 -15.20 9.48
N GLY A 27 17.86 -15.59 8.21
CA GLY A 27 18.82 -16.58 7.73
C GLY A 27 18.45 -18.03 8.05
N GLN A 28 17.22 -18.27 8.52
CA GLN A 28 16.64 -19.59 8.79
C GLN A 28 16.19 -20.25 7.48
N ARG A 29 17.18 -20.71 6.71
CA ARG A 29 16.97 -21.17 5.31
C ARG A 29 16.04 -22.37 5.21
N VAL A 30 16.11 -23.31 6.16
CA VAL A 30 15.33 -24.56 6.10
C VAL A 30 13.85 -24.26 6.32
N GLU A 31 13.56 -23.44 7.33
CA GLU A 31 12.23 -22.97 7.71
C GLU A 31 11.62 -22.12 6.60
N ALA A 32 12.39 -21.18 6.05
CA ALA A 32 11.97 -20.36 4.91
C ALA A 32 11.60 -21.22 3.70
N VAL A 33 12.47 -22.17 3.31
CA VAL A 33 12.24 -23.05 2.17
C VAL A 33 11.02 -23.94 2.37
N ASP A 34 10.84 -24.52 3.56
CA ASP A 34 9.68 -25.39 3.83
C ASP A 34 8.37 -24.61 3.75
N MET A 35 8.32 -23.41 4.33
CA MET A 35 7.16 -22.54 4.29
C MET A 35 6.85 -22.03 2.86
N TYR A 36 7.87 -21.59 2.12
CA TYR A 36 7.73 -21.21 0.71
C TYR A 36 7.22 -22.36 -0.15
N LYS A 37 7.74 -23.58 0.06
CA LYS A 37 7.32 -24.78 -0.69
C LYS A 37 5.84 -25.11 -0.44
N ARG A 38 5.41 -25.06 0.82
CA ARG A 38 4.00 -25.29 1.20
C ARG A 38 3.08 -24.25 0.55
N LEU A 39 3.42 -22.98 0.68
CA LEU A 39 2.64 -21.89 0.11
C LEU A 39 2.57 -21.95 -1.42
N SER A 40 3.70 -22.17 -2.10
CA SER A 40 3.74 -22.28 -3.57
C SER A 40 2.83 -23.42 -4.06
N LYS A 41 2.86 -24.57 -3.38
CA LYS A 41 2.00 -25.71 -3.71
C LYS A 41 0.52 -25.35 -3.60
N GLU A 42 0.10 -24.68 -2.53
CA GLU A 42 -1.28 -24.23 -2.37
C GLU A 42 -1.69 -23.22 -3.45
N LEU A 43 -0.83 -22.24 -3.76
CA LEU A 43 -1.09 -21.25 -4.80
C LEU A 43 -1.26 -21.90 -6.18
N HIS A 44 -0.40 -22.85 -6.55
CA HIS A 44 -0.54 -23.62 -7.80
C HIS A 44 -1.83 -24.47 -7.82
N GLN A 45 -2.21 -25.09 -6.71
CA GLN A 45 -3.45 -25.86 -6.61
C GLN A 45 -4.68 -24.98 -6.81
N HIS A 46 -4.73 -23.80 -6.18
CA HIS A 46 -5.85 -22.88 -6.34
C HIS A 46 -5.84 -22.15 -7.69
N ALA A 47 -4.68 -21.99 -8.32
CA ALA A 47 -4.57 -21.45 -9.67
C ALA A 47 -5.06 -22.42 -10.75
N ASN A 48 -4.83 -23.73 -10.59
CA ASN A 48 -5.09 -24.74 -11.61
C ASN A 48 -6.37 -25.55 -11.38
N SER A 49 -6.97 -25.48 -10.19
CA SER A 49 -8.30 -26.03 -9.93
C SER A 49 -9.40 -25.14 -10.53
N TYR A 50 -10.61 -25.69 -10.67
CA TYR A 50 -11.84 -24.90 -10.84
C TYR A 50 -12.14 -24.10 -9.56
N SER A 51 -11.22 -23.22 -9.18
CA SER A 51 -11.38 -22.29 -8.08
C SER A 51 -12.30 -21.15 -8.51
N ARG A 52 -13.00 -20.56 -7.54
CA ARG A 52 -13.86 -19.38 -7.75
C ARG A 52 -13.08 -18.09 -8.06
N PHE A 53 -11.75 -18.13 -8.08
CA PHE A 53 -10.94 -17.00 -8.51
C PHE A 53 -11.18 -16.68 -9.99
N SER A 54 -11.19 -15.41 -10.34
CA SER A 54 -11.26 -14.97 -11.75
C SER A 54 -9.99 -15.38 -12.52
N ASP A 55 -10.04 -15.34 -13.86
CA ASP A 55 -8.85 -15.61 -14.69
C ASP A 55 -7.67 -14.69 -14.38
N SER A 56 -7.94 -13.41 -14.10
CA SER A 56 -6.91 -12.46 -13.70
C SER A 56 -6.30 -12.81 -12.34
N GLN A 57 -7.13 -13.21 -11.38
CA GLN A 57 -6.67 -13.66 -10.07
C GLN A 57 -5.85 -14.96 -10.17
N ARG A 58 -6.30 -15.95 -10.95
CA ARG A 58 -5.55 -17.20 -11.17
C ARG A 58 -4.17 -16.94 -11.81
N LYS A 59 -4.11 -16.08 -12.82
CA LYS A 59 -2.83 -15.67 -13.43
C LYS A 59 -1.91 -14.97 -12.43
N LEU A 60 -2.47 -14.17 -11.52
CA LEU A 60 -1.70 -13.54 -10.45
C LEU A 60 -1.15 -14.58 -9.46
N LEU A 61 -1.98 -15.54 -9.03
CA LEU A 61 -1.55 -16.63 -8.14
C LEU A 61 -0.39 -17.44 -8.76
N GLN A 62 -0.45 -17.76 -10.05
CA GLN A 62 0.63 -18.44 -10.78
C GLN A 62 1.93 -17.63 -10.78
N LYS A 63 1.85 -16.31 -11.01
CA LYS A 63 3.02 -15.42 -10.98
C LYS A 63 3.65 -15.37 -9.59
N ILE A 64 2.84 -15.26 -8.53
CA ILE A 64 3.32 -15.25 -7.14
C ILE A 64 4.00 -16.59 -6.82
N ALA A 65 3.37 -17.71 -7.16
CA ALA A 65 3.94 -19.05 -6.95
C ALA A 65 5.29 -19.20 -7.67
N PHE A 66 5.39 -18.74 -8.93
CA PHE A 66 6.65 -18.76 -9.68
C PHE A 66 7.76 -17.91 -9.03
N CYS A 67 7.44 -16.74 -8.47
CA CYS A 67 8.39 -15.92 -7.73
C CYS A 67 8.91 -16.65 -6.48
N ILE A 68 8.00 -17.30 -5.74
CA ILE A 68 8.33 -18.10 -4.55
C ILE A 68 9.22 -19.29 -4.93
N ASP A 69 8.87 -20.05 -5.96
CA ASP A 69 9.66 -21.19 -6.48
C ASP A 69 11.07 -20.74 -6.89
N SER A 70 11.17 -19.56 -7.49
CA SER A 70 12.45 -18.99 -7.91
C SER A 70 13.31 -18.55 -6.71
N ARG A 71 12.71 -17.99 -5.64
CA ARG A 71 13.43 -17.72 -4.39
C ARG A 71 13.86 -19.01 -3.69
N GLN A 72 12.99 -20.01 -3.64
CA GLN A 72 13.29 -21.29 -3.01
C GLN A 72 14.51 -21.97 -3.66
N ARG A 73 14.58 -21.98 -4.99
CA ARG A 73 15.74 -22.50 -5.74
C ARG A 73 17.04 -21.76 -5.40
N LEU A 74 16.97 -20.44 -5.19
CA LEU A 74 18.11 -19.65 -4.74
C LEU A 74 18.56 -20.04 -3.32
N LEU A 75 17.62 -20.23 -2.39
CA LEU A 75 17.93 -20.59 -1.00
C LEU A 75 18.53 -22.00 -0.88
N LEU A 76 18.09 -22.92 -1.74
CA LEU A 76 18.58 -24.29 -1.81
C LEU A 76 19.91 -24.43 -2.57
N SER A 77 20.36 -23.40 -3.29
CA SER A 77 21.58 -23.46 -4.07
C SER A 77 22.83 -23.33 -3.21
N GLU A 78 23.79 -24.23 -3.41
CA GLU A 78 25.15 -24.12 -2.85
C GLU A 78 25.95 -22.97 -3.49
N LYS A 79 25.57 -22.55 -4.70
CA LYS A 79 26.21 -21.44 -5.45
C LYS A 79 25.16 -20.41 -5.91
N PRO A 80 24.61 -19.59 -5.00
CA PRO A 80 23.51 -18.67 -5.31
C PRO A 80 23.82 -17.65 -6.41
N SER A 81 25.09 -17.28 -6.60
CA SER A 81 25.55 -16.33 -7.63
C SER A 81 25.41 -16.84 -9.07
N GLN A 82 25.19 -18.15 -9.26
CA GLN A 82 25.06 -18.79 -10.58
C GLN A 82 23.62 -19.16 -10.92
N VAL A 83 22.67 -18.98 -9.99
CA VAL A 83 21.27 -19.31 -10.18
C VAL A 83 20.49 -18.02 -10.44
N ALA A 84 19.88 -17.90 -11.62
CA ALA A 84 18.92 -16.84 -11.87
C ALA A 84 17.70 -17.03 -10.95
N GLY A 85 17.36 -16.02 -10.16
CA GLY A 85 16.20 -16.09 -9.28
C GLY A 85 15.80 -14.74 -8.68
N VAL A 86 14.75 -14.76 -7.88
CA VAL A 86 14.17 -13.56 -7.27
C VAL A 86 14.93 -13.23 -5.98
N SER A 87 15.42 -11.99 -5.86
CA SER A 87 16.08 -11.53 -4.62
C SER A 87 15.04 -11.39 -3.50
N LEU A 88 15.48 -11.48 -2.22
CA LEU A 88 14.58 -11.28 -1.09
C LEU A 88 13.87 -9.91 -1.15
N ASN A 89 14.60 -8.87 -1.54
CA ASN A 89 14.06 -7.52 -1.68
C ASN A 89 12.98 -7.44 -2.76
N ASP A 90 13.13 -8.17 -3.87
CA ASP A 90 12.12 -8.20 -4.92
C ASP A 90 10.92 -9.06 -4.49
N LEU A 91 11.15 -10.12 -3.71
CA LEU A 91 10.08 -10.96 -3.16
C LEU A 91 9.26 -10.20 -2.11
N GLN A 92 9.90 -9.43 -1.23
CA GLN A 92 9.22 -8.59 -0.23
C GLN A 92 8.39 -7.46 -0.86
N ARG A 93 8.66 -7.07 -2.13
CA ARG A 93 7.75 -6.15 -2.83
C ARG A 93 6.37 -6.74 -3.08
N LEU A 94 6.25 -8.07 -3.15
CA LEU A 94 4.93 -8.72 -3.27
C LEU A 94 4.07 -8.48 -2.02
N GLU A 95 4.69 -8.31 -0.84
CA GLU A 95 4.01 -7.88 0.38
C GLU A 95 3.59 -6.41 0.30
N SER A 96 4.52 -5.53 -0.09
CA SER A 96 4.28 -4.08 -0.17
C SER A 96 3.26 -3.69 -1.24
N MET A 97 3.08 -4.51 -2.28
CA MET A 97 2.08 -4.28 -3.32
C MET A 97 0.65 -4.25 -2.80
N ASN A 98 0.35 -4.90 -1.68
CA ASN A 98 -1.00 -4.99 -1.13
C ASN A 98 -1.36 -3.83 -0.17
N GLY A 99 -0.43 -2.92 0.11
CA GLY A 99 -0.64 -1.83 1.06
C GLY A 99 -0.82 -2.31 2.51
N SER A 100 -1.18 -1.37 3.38
CA SER A 100 -1.40 -1.56 4.82
C SER A 100 -2.69 -0.88 5.30
N LEU A 101 -3.66 -0.68 4.40
CA LEU A 101 -4.96 -0.11 4.74
C LEU A 101 -5.66 -0.95 5.83
N LEU A 102 -6.20 -0.25 6.82
CA LEU A 102 -6.89 -0.82 7.97
C LEU A 102 -8.41 -0.84 7.74
N PRO A 103 -9.15 -1.76 8.37
CA PRO A 103 -10.60 -1.80 8.26
C PRO A 103 -11.24 -0.54 8.86
N ARG A 104 -12.51 -0.31 8.52
CA ARG A 104 -13.32 0.77 9.10
C ARG A 104 -13.38 0.62 10.64
N PRO A 105 -13.07 1.66 11.42
CA PRO A 105 -13.23 1.64 12.87
C PRO A 105 -14.69 1.45 13.27
N LEU A 106 -14.90 0.89 14.46
CA LEU A 106 -16.24 0.79 15.03
C LEU A 106 -16.77 2.19 15.38
N PRO A 107 -18.01 2.53 14.97
CA PRO A 107 -18.66 3.77 15.39
C PRO A 107 -18.79 3.83 16.91
N VAL A 108 -18.55 5.01 17.47
CA VAL A 108 -18.76 5.32 18.88
C VAL A 108 -19.83 6.39 18.96
N ALA A 109 -20.86 6.18 19.79
CA ALA A 109 -21.99 7.08 19.88
C ALA A 109 -21.53 8.53 20.14
N GLY A 110 -21.99 9.46 19.30
CA GLY A 110 -21.68 10.89 19.42
C GLY A 110 -20.31 11.30 18.86
N MET A 111 -19.57 10.39 18.23
CA MET A 111 -18.28 10.66 17.60
C MET A 111 -18.39 10.60 16.07
N THR A 112 -17.59 11.39 15.37
CA THR A 112 -17.55 11.43 13.92
C THR A 112 -16.30 10.72 13.39
N LEU A 113 -16.50 9.74 12.51
CA LEU A 113 -15.44 9.05 11.76
C LEU A 113 -15.32 9.63 10.35
N LEU A 114 -14.09 9.77 9.86
CA LEU A 114 -13.79 10.22 8.51
C LEU A 114 -13.34 9.06 7.62
N THR A 115 -13.99 8.93 6.46
CA THR A 115 -13.52 8.10 5.35
C THR A 115 -13.08 9.00 4.22
N VAL A 116 -11.89 8.73 3.69
CA VAL A 116 -11.31 9.42 2.54
C VAL A 116 -11.31 8.47 1.35
N TRP A 117 -12.20 8.69 0.39
CA TRP A 117 -12.13 8.02 -0.90
C TRP A 117 -11.07 8.71 -1.76
N VAL A 118 -9.96 8.02 -2.01
CA VAL A 118 -8.87 8.50 -2.85
C VAL A 118 -9.21 8.17 -4.31
N GLU A 119 -9.57 9.16 -5.11
CA GLU A 119 -9.93 8.97 -6.51
C GLU A 119 -8.66 8.78 -7.36
N LYS A 120 -7.88 9.85 -7.49
CA LYS A 120 -6.70 9.90 -8.37
C LYS A 120 -5.75 11.02 -7.96
N ILE A 121 -4.53 10.97 -8.47
CA ILE A 121 -3.56 12.06 -8.36
C ILE A 121 -3.07 12.46 -9.76
N GLY A 122 -3.20 13.75 -10.09
CA GLY A 122 -2.72 14.33 -11.34
C GLY A 122 -1.21 14.59 -11.27
N LEU A 123 -0.45 14.14 -12.26
CA LEU A 123 1.00 14.30 -12.32
C LEU A 123 1.48 14.47 -13.76
N LYS A 124 2.69 15.02 -13.92
CA LYS A 124 3.42 14.95 -15.19
C LYS A 124 4.16 13.62 -15.31
N ASP A 125 4.24 13.13 -16.54
CA ASP A 125 5.03 11.97 -16.97
C ASP A 125 4.75 10.74 -16.10
N VAL A 126 3.47 10.36 -15.99
CA VAL A 126 3.00 9.32 -15.05
C VAL A 126 3.72 7.98 -15.25
N ALA A 127 4.05 7.63 -16.50
CA ALA A 127 4.74 6.39 -16.86
C ALA A 127 6.07 6.18 -16.11
N GLN A 128 6.73 7.25 -15.63
CA GLN A 128 7.99 7.15 -14.89
C GLN A 128 7.83 6.60 -13.47
N TYR A 129 6.61 6.62 -12.91
CA TYR A 129 6.36 6.17 -11.55
C TYR A 129 6.18 4.65 -11.51
N ILE A 130 7.22 3.97 -11.05
CA ILE A 130 7.25 2.52 -10.83
C ILE A 130 6.71 2.23 -9.43
N ASP A 131 5.76 1.30 -9.38
CA ASP A 131 5.05 0.88 -8.17
C ASP A 131 4.58 2.05 -7.28
N PRO A 132 3.79 3.00 -7.82
CA PRO A 132 3.35 4.15 -7.06
C PRO A 132 2.28 3.76 -6.04
N PHE A 133 2.35 4.35 -4.85
CA PHE A 133 1.33 4.21 -3.80
C PHE A 133 1.24 5.49 -2.98
N LEU A 134 0.15 5.65 -2.21
CA LEU A 134 -0.03 6.75 -1.27
C LEU A 134 0.13 6.26 0.16
N THR A 135 0.93 6.98 0.96
CA THR A 135 0.88 6.87 2.42
C THR A 135 -0.08 7.92 2.96
N VAL A 136 -1.06 7.49 3.76
CA VAL A 136 -1.98 8.36 4.49
C VAL A 136 -1.65 8.30 5.98
N SER A 137 -1.43 9.47 6.59
CA SER A 137 -1.08 9.57 8.02
C SER A 137 -1.82 10.73 8.68
N VAL A 138 -2.09 10.62 9.98
CA VAL A 138 -2.67 11.71 10.76
C VAL A 138 -1.64 12.17 11.76
N LYS A 139 -1.33 13.47 11.76
CA LYS A 139 -0.30 14.05 12.62
C LYS A 139 -0.84 15.26 13.39
N ASP A 140 -0.31 15.47 14.58
CA ASP A 140 -0.58 16.68 15.38
C ASP A 140 0.20 17.90 14.85
N ALA A 141 0.12 19.02 15.58
CA ALA A 141 0.76 20.28 15.21
C ALA A 141 2.31 20.19 15.25
N GLU A 142 2.84 19.26 16.03
CA GLU A 142 4.26 18.94 16.17
C GLU A 142 4.73 17.88 15.17
N GLY A 143 3.85 17.41 14.29
CA GLY A 143 4.16 16.42 13.25
C GLY A 143 4.29 14.98 13.76
N LYS A 144 3.86 14.71 15.00
CA LYS A 144 3.86 13.37 15.59
C LYS A 144 2.62 12.59 15.15
N ASP A 145 2.81 11.29 14.91
CA ASP A 145 1.72 10.41 14.49
C ASP A 145 0.65 10.24 15.57
N MET A 146 -0.61 10.46 15.17
CA MET A 146 -1.80 10.26 16.00
C MET A 146 -2.41 8.87 15.83
N THR A 147 -2.13 8.22 14.70
CA THR A 147 -2.56 6.86 14.34
C THR A 147 -1.46 6.19 13.53
N THR A 148 -1.53 4.87 13.39
CA THR A 148 -0.68 4.14 12.44
C THR A 148 -0.88 4.68 11.02
N SER A 149 0.23 4.96 10.33
CA SER A 149 0.20 5.33 8.91
C SER A 149 -0.29 4.15 8.07
N GLN A 150 -1.05 4.44 7.01
CA GLN A 150 -1.63 3.44 6.12
C GLN A 150 -1.14 3.66 4.71
N ASP A 151 -0.68 2.61 4.05
CA ASP A 151 -0.26 2.64 2.65
C ASP A 151 -1.36 2.04 1.78
N THR A 152 -1.70 2.71 0.67
CA THR A 152 -2.51 2.07 -0.36
C THR A 152 -1.75 0.90 -0.98
N PRO A 153 -2.45 -0.07 -1.58
CA PRO A 153 -1.84 -0.93 -2.59
C PRO A 153 -1.13 -0.11 -3.67
N VAL A 154 -0.22 -0.77 -4.37
CA VAL A 154 0.42 -0.21 -5.56
C VAL A 154 -0.63 0.03 -6.64
N ALA A 155 -0.72 1.26 -7.13
CA ALA A 155 -1.61 1.63 -8.21
C ALA A 155 -1.09 1.11 -9.55
N SER A 156 -1.87 0.23 -10.16
CA SER A 156 -1.64 -0.32 -11.50
C SER A 156 -2.31 0.51 -12.59
N ASP A 157 -3.42 1.18 -12.26
CA ASP A 157 -4.20 1.99 -13.19
C ASP A 157 -3.59 3.39 -13.34
N LYS A 158 -3.05 3.64 -14.53
CA LYS A 158 -2.28 4.83 -14.89
C LYS A 158 -2.64 5.25 -16.30
N ASP A 159 -3.00 6.52 -16.47
CA ASP A 159 -3.03 7.18 -17.77
C ASP A 159 -1.88 8.19 -17.89
N ASP A 160 -1.82 8.95 -18.97
CA ASP A 160 -0.72 9.89 -19.23
C ASP A 160 -0.65 11.05 -18.22
N THR A 161 -1.75 11.33 -17.54
CA THR A 161 -1.94 12.54 -16.71
C THR A 161 -2.27 12.24 -15.25
N CYS A 162 -2.71 11.04 -14.91
CA CYS A 162 -3.01 10.66 -13.54
C CYS A 162 -2.72 9.19 -13.20
N ILE A 163 -2.57 8.95 -11.90
CA ILE A 163 -2.56 7.63 -11.29
C ILE A 163 -3.89 7.47 -10.55
N GLN A 164 -4.64 6.41 -10.85
CA GLN A 164 -5.93 6.14 -10.23
C GLN A 164 -5.79 5.16 -9.06
N PHE A 165 -6.51 5.45 -7.96
CA PHE A 165 -6.52 4.64 -6.75
C PHE A 165 -7.89 4.03 -6.49
N ASN A 166 -8.96 4.84 -6.58
CA ASN A 166 -10.35 4.43 -6.43
C ASN A 166 -10.59 3.51 -5.21
N MET A 167 -10.20 3.99 -4.03
CA MET A 167 -10.32 3.21 -2.79
C MET A 167 -10.58 4.06 -1.55
N ASP A 168 -11.26 3.47 -0.57
CA ASP A 168 -11.49 4.08 0.75
C ASP A 168 -10.26 3.92 1.65
N VAL A 169 -9.88 5.00 2.32
CA VAL A 169 -8.95 5.01 3.45
C VAL A 169 -9.68 5.49 4.69
N TYR A 170 -9.70 4.66 5.73
CA TYR A 170 -10.41 4.95 6.97
C TYR A 170 -9.49 5.61 7.98
N ILE A 171 -9.84 6.81 8.45
CA ILE A 171 -9.08 7.47 9.52
C ILE A 171 -9.38 6.75 10.84
N GLN A 172 -8.33 6.22 11.46
CA GLN A 172 -8.43 5.26 12.57
C GLN A 172 -8.70 5.91 13.94
N LYS A 173 -9.18 7.16 13.96
CA LYS A 173 -9.50 7.90 15.16
C LYS A 173 -10.63 8.89 14.86
N ALA A 174 -11.58 9.01 15.80
CA ALA A 174 -12.66 9.98 15.70
C ALA A 174 -12.12 11.42 15.67
N LEU A 175 -12.78 12.29 14.91
CA LEU A 175 -12.34 13.67 14.70
C LEU A 175 -12.33 14.49 15.99
N GLU A 176 -13.26 14.22 16.91
CA GLU A 176 -13.36 14.86 18.21
C GLU A 176 -12.25 14.43 19.17
N SER A 177 -11.61 13.28 18.92
CA SER A 177 -10.49 12.76 19.72
C SER A 177 -9.11 13.24 19.24
N LEU A 178 -9.06 14.05 18.19
CA LEU A 178 -7.82 14.61 17.65
C LEU A 178 -7.54 16.01 18.23
N PRO A 179 -6.28 16.30 18.62
CA PRO A 179 -5.93 17.58 19.24
C PRO A 179 -6.02 18.74 18.23
N PRO A 180 -6.22 19.98 18.67
CA PRO A 180 -6.16 21.15 17.79
C PRO A 180 -4.86 21.18 16.96
N GLY A 181 -4.97 21.60 15.69
CA GLY A 181 -3.81 21.69 14.79
C GLY A 181 -3.40 20.37 14.12
N TYR A 182 -4.17 19.29 14.28
CA TYR A 182 -3.96 18.07 13.50
C TYR A 182 -4.22 18.28 12.01
N ALA A 183 -3.56 17.47 11.18
CA ALA A 183 -3.86 17.37 9.75
C ALA A 183 -3.72 15.92 9.25
N VAL A 184 -4.44 15.59 8.19
CA VAL A 184 -4.29 14.33 7.44
C VAL A 184 -3.32 14.57 6.29
N PHE A 185 -2.24 13.80 6.23
CA PHE A 185 -1.21 13.90 5.21
C PHE A 185 -1.33 12.78 4.19
N PHE A 186 -1.03 13.10 2.95
CA PHE A 186 -0.99 12.20 1.81
C PHE A 186 0.38 12.31 1.14
N GLU A 187 1.16 11.24 1.15
CA GLU A 187 2.48 11.21 0.51
C GLU A 187 2.47 10.25 -0.67
N LEU A 188 2.66 10.75 -1.89
CA LEU A 188 2.86 9.88 -3.04
C LEU A 188 4.29 9.34 -3.03
N LYS A 189 4.42 8.02 -2.98
CA LYS A 189 5.69 7.30 -2.99
C LYS A 189 5.79 6.45 -4.24
N HIS A 190 7.01 6.23 -4.71
CA HIS A 190 7.30 5.34 -5.82
C HIS A 190 8.70 4.75 -5.70
N TYR A 191 8.91 3.61 -6.33
CA TYR A 191 10.22 2.97 -6.41
C TYR A 191 11.13 3.71 -7.39
N LYS A 192 12.38 3.97 -6.97
CA LYS A 192 13.42 4.57 -7.81
C LYS A 192 14.50 3.52 -8.11
N PRO A 193 14.52 2.92 -9.33
CA PRO A 193 15.47 1.86 -9.67
C PRO A 193 16.93 2.22 -9.43
N LYS A 194 17.33 3.45 -9.83
CA LYS A 194 18.70 3.95 -9.63
C LYS A 194 19.10 4.04 -8.16
N LYS A 195 18.14 4.27 -7.25
CA LYS A 195 18.38 4.36 -5.80
C LYS A 195 18.07 3.06 -5.06
N ARG A 196 17.50 2.08 -5.75
CA ARG A 196 17.00 0.81 -5.20
C ARG A 196 16.13 0.99 -3.96
N ALA A 197 15.36 2.10 -3.91
CA ALA A 197 14.61 2.51 -2.74
C ALA A 197 13.29 3.19 -3.13
N VAL A 198 12.32 3.11 -2.23
CA VAL A 198 11.08 3.89 -2.29
C VAL A 198 11.36 5.31 -1.81
N SER A 199 10.77 6.31 -2.46
CA SER A 199 10.95 7.72 -2.11
C SER A 199 9.63 8.46 -2.27
N THR A 200 9.34 9.36 -1.33
CA THR A 200 8.28 10.37 -1.51
C THR A 200 8.62 11.24 -2.72
N ARG A 201 7.63 11.44 -3.59
CA ARG A 201 7.71 12.29 -4.78
C ARG A 201 7.18 13.68 -4.47
N CYS A 202 5.96 13.72 -3.97
CA CYS A 202 5.21 14.90 -3.57
C CYS A 202 4.26 14.52 -2.44
N TRP A 203 3.71 15.53 -1.78
CA TRP A 203 2.82 15.33 -0.65
C TRP A 203 1.71 16.38 -0.66
N SER A 204 0.66 16.12 0.09
CA SER A 204 -0.48 17.00 0.31
C SER A 204 -0.95 16.84 1.75
N PHE A 205 -1.77 17.76 2.24
CA PHE A 205 -2.42 17.64 3.54
C PHE A 205 -3.84 18.21 3.51
N LEU A 206 -4.64 17.85 4.50
CA LEU A 206 -6.00 18.32 4.74
C LEU A 206 -6.13 18.70 6.22
N GLU A 207 -6.42 19.97 6.50
CA GLU A 207 -6.63 20.48 7.86
C GLU A 207 -8.07 20.27 8.34
N LYS A 208 -8.28 20.43 9.65
CA LYS A 208 -9.56 20.13 10.32
C LYS A 208 -10.73 20.92 9.73
N ASP A 209 -10.54 22.19 9.43
CA ASP A 209 -11.57 23.12 8.92
C ASP A 209 -11.93 22.88 7.45
N GLU A 210 -11.06 22.19 6.72
CA GLU A 210 -11.29 21.73 5.35
C GLU A 210 -12.11 20.42 5.29
N ILE A 211 -12.24 19.70 6.40
CA ILE A 211 -13.01 18.44 6.46
C ILE A 211 -14.51 18.74 6.37
N LYS A 212 -15.06 18.55 5.17
CA LYS A 212 -16.50 18.65 4.86
C LYS A 212 -16.90 17.48 3.97
N GLU A 213 -18.11 16.98 4.14
CA GLU A 213 -18.62 15.90 3.29
C GLU A 213 -18.68 16.34 1.82
N GLY A 214 -18.18 15.50 0.91
CA GLY A 214 -18.15 15.79 -0.52
C GLY A 214 -16.76 15.74 -1.16
N PRO A 215 -16.63 16.18 -2.42
CA PRO A 215 -15.37 16.19 -3.15
C PRO A 215 -14.42 17.27 -2.63
N VAL A 216 -13.12 16.96 -2.57
CA VAL A 216 -12.06 17.92 -2.26
C VAL A 216 -10.88 17.69 -3.21
N VAL A 217 -10.23 18.78 -3.62
CA VAL A 217 -9.01 18.76 -4.44
C VAL A 217 -7.92 19.45 -3.66
N LEU A 218 -6.74 18.84 -3.61
CA LEU A 218 -5.61 19.36 -2.84
C LEU A 218 -4.40 19.60 -3.72
N GLU A 219 -3.68 20.69 -3.49
CA GLU A 219 -2.40 20.96 -4.15
C GLU A 219 -1.33 19.95 -3.75
N LEU A 220 -0.35 19.78 -4.64
CA LEU A 220 0.81 18.94 -4.39
C LEU A 220 2.02 19.80 -4.02
N TYR A 221 2.75 19.38 -3.01
CA TYR A 221 3.96 20.04 -2.50
C TYR A 221 5.21 19.19 -2.73
N LYS A 222 6.36 19.86 -2.87
CA LYS A 222 7.66 19.23 -3.07
C LYS A 222 8.15 18.59 -1.78
N LYS A 223 8.82 17.45 -1.92
CA LYS A 223 9.59 16.83 -0.83
C LYS A 223 10.76 17.75 -0.36
N PRO A 224 11.25 17.60 0.88
CA PRO A 224 10.76 16.69 1.92
C PRO A 224 9.39 17.11 2.43
N THR A 225 8.63 16.14 2.95
CA THR A 225 7.33 16.39 3.58
C THR A 225 7.56 17.19 4.86
N ASP A 226 6.93 18.35 4.99
CA ASP A 226 6.98 19.17 6.21
C ASP A 226 5.69 18.99 7.01
N PHE A 227 5.73 18.15 8.03
CA PHE A 227 4.56 17.86 8.86
C PHE A 227 4.12 19.04 9.74
N HIS A 228 4.97 20.06 9.92
CA HIS A 228 4.59 21.31 10.57
C HIS A 228 3.93 22.31 9.61
N ARG A 229 4.00 22.03 8.30
CA ARG A 229 3.37 22.83 7.23
C ARG A 229 3.88 24.27 7.20
N ARG A 230 5.13 24.50 7.61
CA ARG A 230 5.74 25.85 7.69
C ARG A 230 6.53 26.20 6.43
N ASN A 231 7.16 25.21 5.81
CA ASN A 231 8.01 25.37 4.65
C ASN A 231 7.45 24.57 3.47
N ILE A 232 6.36 25.07 2.90
CA ILE A 232 5.68 24.43 1.76
C ILE A 232 6.10 25.07 0.43
N SER A 233 6.41 24.23 -0.55
CA SER A 233 6.72 24.67 -1.92
C SER A 233 5.90 23.86 -2.91
N LEU A 234 5.13 24.54 -3.76
CA LEU A 234 4.30 23.89 -4.77
C LEU A 234 5.13 22.96 -5.66
N PHE A 235 4.66 21.73 -5.81
CA PHE A 235 5.20 20.72 -6.71
C PHE A 235 5.01 21.15 -8.17
N THR A 236 3.86 21.73 -8.47
CA THR A 236 3.55 22.26 -9.79
C THR A 236 2.53 23.40 -9.70
N VAL A 237 2.57 24.32 -10.67
CA VAL A 237 1.57 25.36 -10.89
C VAL A 237 0.52 24.96 -11.93
N LYS A 238 0.68 23.78 -12.56
CA LYS A 238 -0.31 23.23 -13.47
C LYS A 238 -1.52 22.72 -12.67
N PRO A 239 -2.72 22.63 -13.27
CA PRO A 239 -3.92 22.12 -12.60
C PRO A 239 -3.86 20.60 -12.43
N LEU A 240 -2.95 20.14 -11.57
CA LEU A 240 -2.68 18.74 -11.27
C LEU A 240 -2.75 18.57 -9.75
N TYR A 241 -3.78 17.86 -9.29
CA TYR A 241 -4.18 17.83 -7.89
C TYR A 241 -4.32 16.39 -7.39
N LEU A 242 -4.36 16.22 -6.07
CA LEU A 242 -4.90 15.02 -5.45
C LEU A 242 -6.43 15.18 -5.35
N HIS A 243 -7.18 14.27 -5.95
CA HIS A 243 -8.64 14.26 -5.93
C HIS A 243 -9.14 13.27 -4.89
N LEU A 244 -9.93 13.76 -3.95
CA LEU A 244 -10.50 12.97 -2.86
C LEU A 244 -12.01 13.20 -2.77
N ARG A 245 -12.70 12.30 -2.09
CA ARG A 245 -14.08 12.50 -1.63
C ARG A 245 -14.20 12.08 -0.17
N LEU A 246 -14.65 13.01 0.67
CA LEU A 246 -14.76 12.82 2.10
C LEU A 246 -16.18 12.38 2.47
N LYS A 247 -16.29 11.38 3.33
CA LYS A 247 -17.55 10.94 3.94
C LYS A 247 -17.42 10.95 5.45
N LEU A 248 -18.43 11.50 6.11
CA LEU A 248 -18.51 11.58 7.56
C LEU A 248 -19.55 10.58 8.07
N PHE A 249 -19.16 9.76 9.04
CA PHE A 249 -20.05 8.78 9.69
C PHE A 249 -20.16 9.12 11.17
N ARG A 250 -21.35 8.98 11.74
CA ARG A 250 -21.63 9.16 13.17
C ARG A 250 -22.22 7.88 13.75
#